data_AF-A0A1I7ADB0-F1
#
_entry.id   AF-A0A1I7ADB0-F1
#
_cell.length_a   1.000
_cell.length_b   1.000
_cell.length_c   1.000
_cell.angle_alpha   90.00
_cell.angle_beta   90.00
_cell.angle_gamma   90.00
#
_symmetry.space_group_name_H-M   'P 1'
#
loop_
_entity.id
_entity.type
_entity.pdbx_description
1 polymer ?
#
loop_
_entity_poly.entity_id
_entity_poly.type
_entity_poly.pdbx_seq_one_letter_code
_entity_poly.pdbx_strand_id
1 'polypeptide(L)'
;MSEEIKKQIEDLISESNSLLEGLRKLFYSVPIQYDPFLDIGPFSVSDLPKMWDYDIDTNSYEGEPVPLHYRWFKLTNDQFLEQEELFKRYINWASSARNLIEKFSPEKLAAFDEKSEIIRRWIEMSERLPSDDNAEIFFRFKKDFISQQNLVSALLEQVE
;
A
#
# COMPACT_ATOMS: atom_id res chain seq x y z
N MET A 1 -2.03 -16.74 30.44
CA MET A 1 -1.40 -15.48 29.98
C MET A 1 -0.66 -15.71 28.67
N SER A 2 0.33 -16.61 28.59
CA SER A 2 1.01 -16.94 27.31
C SER A 2 0.04 -17.44 26.22
N GLU A 3 -0.86 -18.39 26.53
CA GLU A 3 -1.83 -18.91 25.55
C GLU A 3 -2.82 -17.87 24.99
N GLU A 4 -3.22 -16.88 25.80
CA GLU A 4 -4.12 -15.81 25.35
C GLU A 4 -3.39 -14.83 24.40
N ILE A 5 -2.12 -14.53 24.69
CA ILE A 5 -1.27 -13.70 23.83
C ILE A 5 -0.97 -14.44 22.52
N LYS A 6 -0.66 -15.74 22.56
CA LYS A 6 -0.47 -16.56 21.35
C LYS A 6 -1.69 -16.49 20.46
N LYS A 7 -2.88 -16.70 21.02
CA LYS A 7 -4.14 -16.58 20.29
C LYS A 7 -4.33 -15.19 19.68
N GLN A 8 -4.02 -14.11 20.40
CA GLN A 8 -4.09 -12.75 19.85
C GLN A 8 -3.15 -12.57 18.65
N ILE A 9 -1.93 -13.12 18.71
CA ILE A 9 -0.98 -13.05 17.60
C ILE A 9 -1.48 -13.87 16.40
N GLU A 10 -2.01 -15.07 16.62
CA GLU A 10 -2.61 -15.91 15.58
C GLU A 10 -3.82 -15.23 14.91
N ASP A 11 -4.70 -14.60 15.70
CA ASP A 11 -5.84 -13.84 15.21
C ASP A 11 -5.37 -12.67 14.33
N LEU A 12 -4.31 -11.95 14.74
CA LEU A 12 -3.71 -10.87 13.93
C LEU A 12 -3.09 -11.39 12.63
N ILE A 13 -2.43 -12.55 12.65
CA ILE A 13 -1.88 -13.16 11.42
C ILE A 13 -3.03 -13.53 10.48
N SER A 14 -4.09 -14.15 10.99
CA SER A 14 -5.29 -14.50 10.22
C SER A 14 -5.97 -13.26 9.61
N GLU A 15 -6.16 -12.20 10.40
CA GLU A 15 -6.73 -10.94 9.94
C GLU A 15 -5.88 -10.29 8.85
N SER A 16 -4.55 -10.28 9.03
CA SER A 16 -3.63 -9.70 8.05
C SER A 16 -3.66 -10.43 6.70
N ASN A 17 -3.87 -11.76 6.69
CA ASN A 17 -4.06 -12.53 5.47
C ASN A 17 -5.38 -12.15 4.76
N SER A 18 -6.45 -11.93 5.52
CA SER A 18 -7.72 -11.43 4.98
C SER A 18 -7.58 -10.03 4.40
N LEU A 19 -6.86 -9.13 5.09
CA LEU A 19 -6.54 -7.78 4.62
C LEU A 19 -5.75 -7.82 3.30
N LEU A 20 -4.71 -8.64 3.22
CA LEU A 20 -3.88 -8.76 2.03
C LEU A 20 -4.69 -9.17 0.80
N GLU A 21 -5.62 -10.11 0.95
CA GLU A 21 -6.50 -10.53 -0.16
C GLU A 21 -7.55 -9.47 -0.53
N GLY A 22 -8.07 -8.71 0.45
CA GLY A 22 -8.93 -7.56 0.16
C GLY A 22 -8.20 -6.47 -0.62
N LEU A 23 -6.99 -6.11 -0.17
CA LEU A 23 -6.14 -5.12 -0.83
C LEU A 23 -5.70 -5.57 -2.21
N ARG A 24 -5.44 -6.87 -2.40
CA ARG A 24 -5.20 -7.44 -3.74
C ARG A 24 -6.35 -7.13 -4.68
N LYS A 25 -7.59 -7.45 -4.30
CA LYS A 25 -8.77 -7.21 -5.14
C LYS A 25 -8.92 -5.73 -5.49
N LEU A 26 -8.71 -4.85 -4.52
CA LEU A 26 -8.74 -3.41 -4.74
C LEU A 26 -7.65 -2.96 -5.74
N PHE A 27 -6.40 -3.39 -5.56
CA PHE A 27 -5.29 -3.04 -6.47
C PHE A 27 -5.57 -3.46 -7.91
N TYR A 28 -6.16 -4.63 -8.12
CA TYR A 28 -6.53 -5.09 -9.46
C TYR A 28 -7.81 -4.44 -10.01
N SER A 29 -8.63 -3.82 -9.17
CA SER A 29 -9.87 -3.16 -9.61
C SER A 29 -9.64 -1.70 -10.02
N VAL A 30 -8.60 -1.05 -9.47
CA VAL A 30 -8.28 0.34 -9.77
C VAL A 30 -7.31 0.41 -10.96
N PRO A 31 -7.69 1.08 -12.06
CA PRO A 31 -6.76 1.29 -13.17
C PRO A 31 -5.59 2.19 -12.79
N ILE A 32 -4.47 2.03 -13.48
CA ILE A 32 -3.34 2.96 -13.42
C ILE A 32 -3.40 3.85 -14.66
N GLN A 33 -3.13 5.14 -14.49
CA GLN A 33 -3.06 6.11 -15.57
C GLN A 33 -1.65 6.65 -15.72
N TYR A 34 -1.22 6.78 -16.98
CA TYR A 34 -0.07 7.56 -17.37
C TYR A 34 -0.44 9.04 -17.41
N ASP A 35 0.32 9.86 -16.68
CA ASP A 35 0.21 11.30 -16.57
C ASP A 35 1.61 11.92 -16.72
N PRO A 36 2.00 12.31 -17.95
CA PRO A 36 3.33 12.85 -18.22
C PRO A 36 3.56 14.24 -17.60
N PHE A 37 2.52 14.88 -17.07
CA PHE A 37 2.57 16.24 -16.54
C PHE A 37 2.59 16.31 -15.01
N LEU A 38 2.71 15.17 -14.32
CA LEU A 38 2.72 15.03 -12.85
C LEU A 38 3.74 15.91 -12.10
N ASP A 39 4.76 16.44 -12.78
CA ASP A 39 5.78 17.35 -12.22
C ASP A 39 5.50 18.84 -12.43
N ILE A 40 4.43 19.22 -13.16
CA ILE A 40 4.17 20.62 -13.54
C ILE A 40 3.14 21.28 -12.59
N GLY A 41 3.53 21.56 -11.34
CA GLY A 41 2.82 22.51 -10.46
C GLY A 41 1.40 22.12 -9.97
N PRO A 42 0.71 23.02 -9.22
CA PRO A 42 -0.60 22.72 -8.64
C PRO A 42 -1.68 22.70 -9.71
N PHE A 43 -2.16 21.50 -10.07
CA PHE A 43 -3.16 21.29 -11.11
C PHE A 43 -4.59 21.61 -10.64
N SER A 44 -5.30 22.40 -11.44
CA SER A 44 -6.75 22.57 -11.37
C SER A 44 -7.44 21.42 -12.13
N VAL A 45 -8.58 20.95 -11.61
CA VAL A 45 -9.39 19.85 -12.17
C VAL A 45 -9.88 20.12 -13.62
N SER A 46 -9.75 21.36 -14.09
CA SER A 46 -10.08 21.83 -15.44
C SER A 46 -9.02 21.55 -16.51
N ASP A 47 -7.81 21.14 -16.12
CA ASP A 47 -6.65 21.13 -17.02
C ASP A 47 -6.34 19.76 -17.63
N LEU A 48 -7.28 18.80 -17.48
CA LEU A 48 -7.20 17.52 -18.17
C LEU A 48 -7.25 17.75 -19.70
N PRO A 49 -6.27 17.27 -20.48
CA PRO A 49 -6.40 17.24 -21.93
C PRO A 49 -7.60 16.36 -22.29
N LYS A 50 -8.47 16.87 -23.16
CA LYS A 50 -9.45 16.04 -23.85
C LYS A 50 -8.66 14.94 -24.56
N MET A 51 -8.69 13.71 -24.02
CA MET A 51 -8.23 12.50 -24.72
C MET A 51 -8.75 12.61 -26.15
N TRP A 52 -7.90 12.84 -27.15
CA TRP A 52 -8.09 12.54 -28.59
C TRP A 52 -7.05 13.22 -29.50
N ASP A 53 -6.18 14.11 -29.01
CA ASP A 53 -5.17 14.75 -29.88
C ASP A 53 -3.75 14.50 -29.40
N TYR A 54 -3.14 13.33 -29.64
CA TYR A 54 -1.68 13.21 -29.83
C TYR A 54 -1.34 11.91 -30.58
N ASP A 55 -1.01 12.04 -31.87
CA ASP A 55 -0.06 11.15 -32.55
C ASP A 55 1.33 11.45 -31.97
N ILE A 56 1.97 10.48 -31.33
CA ILE A 56 3.36 10.63 -30.87
C ILE A 56 4.25 9.73 -31.71
N ASP A 57 4.85 10.37 -32.71
CA ASP A 57 6.04 9.92 -33.39
C ASP A 57 7.19 10.78 -32.85
N THR A 58 7.99 10.27 -31.90
CA THR A 58 9.41 10.65 -31.65
C THR A 58 10.02 9.92 -30.44
N ASN A 59 11.06 9.13 -30.70
CA ASN A 59 12.14 8.78 -29.76
C ASN A 59 12.79 10.07 -29.21
N SER A 60 13.48 10.15 -28.06
CA SER A 60 14.59 9.34 -27.51
C SER A 60 15.00 10.02 -26.20
N TYR A 61 15.45 9.34 -25.13
CA TYR A 61 16.50 9.86 -24.22
C TYR A 61 16.99 8.78 -23.24
N GLU A 62 18.29 8.49 -23.31
CA GLU A 62 19.06 7.75 -22.30
C GLU A 62 19.45 8.71 -21.15
N GLY A 63 19.28 8.31 -19.90
CA GLY A 63 20.14 8.79 -18.80
C GLY A 63 19.52 9.50 -17.59
N GLU A 64 18.24 9.88 -17.59
CA GLU A 64 17.57 10.39 -16.37
C GLU A 64 16.65 9.32 -15.77
N PRO A 65 16.49 9.22 -14.43
CA PRO A 65 15.50 8.32 -13.84
C PRO A 65 14.15 8.71 -14.42
N VAL A 66 13.56 7.82 -15.20
CA VAL A 66 12.25 8.01 -15.83
C VAL A 66 11.32 8.62 -14.79
N PRO A 67 10.83 9.86 -14.98
CA PRO A 67 9.94 10.45 -14.01
C PRO A 67 8.75 9.50 -13.84
N LEU A 68 8.38 9.23 -12.58
CA LEU A 68 7.27 8.32 -12.28
C LEU A 68 5.98 8.98 -12.75
N HIS A 69 5.65 8.75 -14.03
CA HIS A 69 4.51 9.34 -14.71
C HIS A 69 3.22 8.55 -14.44
N TYR A 70 3.25 7.48 -13.66
CA TYR A 70 2.05 6.71 -13.37
C TYR A 70 1.45 7.08 -12.02
N ARG A 71 0.12 7.08 -11.95
CA ARG A 71 -0.62 7.23 -10.70
C ARG A 71 -1.89 6.40 -10.74
N TRP A 72 -2.47 6.14 -9.59
CA TRP A 72 -3.80 5.54 -9.50
C TRP A 72 -4.83 6.39 -10.25
N PHE A 73 -5.76 5.73 -10.93
CA PHE A 73 -6.93 6.40 -11.47
C PHE A 73 -7.83 6.88 -10.35
N LYS A 74 -8.66 7.88 -10.63
CA LYS A 74 -9.64 8.36 -9.66
C LYS A 74 -10.57 7.22 -9.27
N LEU A 75 -10.66 6.93 -7.97
CA LEU A 75 -11.55 5.90 -7.46
C LEU A 75 -13.00 6.22 -7.81
N THR A 76 -13.74 5.20 -8.22
CA THR A 76 -15.21 5.25 -8.21
C THR A 76 -15.71 5.33 -6.76
N ASN A 77 -16.97 5.72 -6.56
CA ASN A 77 -17.54 5.80 -5.22
C ASN A 77 -17.46 4.44 -4.49
N ASP A 78 -17.72 3.35 -5.19
CA ASP A 78 -17.67 2.01 -4.61
C ASP A 78 -16.24 1.59 -4.24
N GLN A 79 -15.26 1.91 -5.09
CA GLN A 79 -13.84 1.67 -4.80
C GLN A 79 -13.33 2.50 -3.63
N PHE A 80 -13.79 3.75 -3.51
CA PHE A 80 -13.46 4.61 -2.39
C PHE A 80 -14.00 4.05 -1.07
N LEU A 81 -15.25 3.59 -1.04
CA LEU A 81 -15.83 2.96 0.15
C LEU A 81 -15.11 1.66 0.52
N GLU A 82 -14.74 0.84 -0.47
CA GLU A 82 -13.95 -0.38 -0.25
C GLU A 82 -12.55 -0.05 0.30
N GLN A 83 -11.88 0.95 -0.26
CA GLN A 83 -10.60 1.44 0.24
C GLN A 83 -10.73 1.93 1.69
N GLU A 84 -11.75 2.74 2.00
CA GLU A 84 -11.95 3.29 3.34
C GLU A 84 -12.16 2.19 4.39
N GLU A 85 -12.94 1.16 4.05
CA GLU A 85 -13.16 -0.01 4.91
C GLU A 85 -11.88 -0.81 5.14
N LEU A 86 -11.13 -1.10 4.06
CA LEU A 86 -9.84 -1.79 4.15
C LEU A 86 -8.82 -0.99 4.95
N PHE A 87 -8.82 0.33 4.79
CA PHE A 87 -7.95 1.23 5.52
C PHE A 87 -8.28 1.24 7.02
N LYS A 88 -9.56 1.34 7.39
CA LYS A 88 -9.99 1.26 8.80
C LYS A 88 -9.58 -0.06 9.44
N ARG A 89 -9.80 -1.18 8.74
CA ARG A 89 -9.37 -2.51 9.22
C ARG A 89 -7.86 -2.58 9.40
N TYR A 90 -7.09 -2.06 8.44
CA TYR A 90 -5.63 -2.00 8.55
C TYR A 90 -5.15 -1.17 9.75
N ILE A 91 -5.74 0.01 10.00
CA ILE A 91 -5.37 0.85 11.15
C ILE A 91 -5.64 0.12 12.48
N ASN A 92 -6.79 -0.55 12.60
CA ASN A 92 -7.12 -1.33 13.80
C ASN A 92 -6.14 -2.49 14.01
N TRP A 93 -5.82 -3.21 12.93
CA TRP A 93 -4.83 -4.28 12.94
C TRP A 93 -3.44 -3.76 13.35
N ALA A 94 -2.96 -2.69 12.71
CA ALA A 94 -1.66 -2.09 12.95
C ALA A 94 -1.53 -1.57 14.39
N SER A 95 -2.58 -0.94 14.92
CA SER A 95 -2.60 -0.49 16.32
C SER A 95 -2.51 -1.66 17.30
N SER A 96 -3.20 -2.76 17.02
CA SER A 96 -3.20 -3.96 17.87
C SER A 96 -1.84 -4.65 17.84
N ALA A 97 -1.27 -4.82 16.64
CA ALA A 97 0.07 -5.36 16.43
C ALA A 97 1.15 -4.49 17.11
N ARG A 98 1.08 -3.17 16.95
CA ARG A 98 2.01 -2.21 17.56
C ARG A 98 2.05 -2.36 19.08
N ASN A 99 0.90 -2.49 19.74
CA ASN A 99 0.82 -2.68 21.19
C ASN A 99 1.53 -3.97 21.65
N LEU A 100 1.44 -5.05 20.86
CA LEU A 100 2.14 -6.31 21.16
C LEU A 100 3.65 -6.16 20.91
N ILE A 101 4.05 -5.53 19.81
CA ILE A 101 5.48 -5.28 19.51
C ILE A 101 6.11 -4.42 20.59
N GLU A 102 5.47 -3.32 21.00
CA GLU A 102 5.96 -2.46 22.08
C GLU A 102 6.16 -3.22 23.40
N LYS A 103 5.32 -4.23 23.66
CA LYS A 103 5.40 -5.04 24.87
C LYS A 103 6.44 -6.15 24.82
N PHE A 104 6.59 -6.83 23.68
CA PHE A 104 7.39 -8.05 23.57
C PHE A 104 8.70 -7.87 22.80
N SER A 105 8.74 -6.98 21.80
CA SER A 105 9.92 -6.66 20.99
C SER A 105 10.06 -5.14 20.79
N PRO A 106 10.22 -4.33 21.85
CA PRO A 106 10.26 -2.87 21.73
C PRO A 106 11.37 -2.38 20.79
N GLU A 107 12.47 -3.12 20.65
CA GLU A 107 13.56 -2.84 19.72
C GLU A 107 13.13 -2.91 18.24
N LYS A 108 12.04 -3.63 17.92
CA LYS A 108 11.48 -3.74 16.56
C LYS A 108 10.40 -2.69 16.27
N LEU A 109 9.99 -1.91 17.27
CA LEU A 109 8.89 -0.95 17.15
C LEU A 109 9.13 0.10 16.06
N ALA A 110 10.34 0.66 15.99
CA ALA A 110 10.70 1.65 14.98
C ALA A 110 10.59 1.10 13.55
N ALA A 111 11.05 -0.14 13.33
CA ALA A 111 10.94 -0.80 12.03
C ALA A 111 9.48 -1.11 11.67
N PHE A 112 8.66 -1.46 12.67
CA PHE A 112 7.23 -1.67 12.45
C PHE A 112 6.49 -0.38 12.09
N ASP A 113 6.78 0.72 12.79
CA ASP A 113 6.16 2.03 12.53
C ASP A 113 6.56 2.57 11.13
N GLU A 114 7.82 2.41 10.74
CA GLU A 114 8.29 2.76 9.38
C GLU A 114 7.54 1.96 8.29
N LYS A 115 7.44 0.64 8.46
CA LYS A 115 6.65 -0.19 7.53
C LYS A 115 5.18 0.20 7.55
N SER A 116 4.65 0.58 8.69
CA SER A 116 3.24 0.96 8.82
C SER A 116 2.89 2.19 7.99
N GLU A 117 3.79 3.17 7.94
CA GLU A 117 3.67 4.38 7.11
C GLU A 117 3.73 4.05 5.61
N ILE A 118 4.66 3.18 5.19
CA ILE A 118 4.76 2.74 3.79
C ILE A 118 3.44 2.07 3.35
N ILE A 119 2.94 1.12 4.15
CA ILE A 119 1.70 0.40 3.85
C ILE A 119 0.49 1.34 3.84
N ARG A 120 0.45 2.31 4.75
CA ARG A 120 -0.60 3.34 4.76
C ARG A 120 -0.68 4.08 3.43
N ARG A 121 0.45 4.57 2.91
CA ARG A 121 0.48 5.32 1.63
C ARG A 121 0.04 4.49 0.44
N TRP A 122 0.42 3.21 0.43
CA TRP A 122 -0.07 2.25 -0.56
C TRP A 122 -1.59 2.11 -0.53
N ILE A 123 -2.19 1.91 0.65
CA ILE A 123 -3.64 1.75 0.79
C ILE A 123 -4.38 3.04 0.44
N GLU A 124 -3.85 4.19 0.87
CA GLU A 124 -4.37 5.52 0.53
C GLU A 124 -4.26 5.83 -0.98
N MET A 125 -3.49 5.03 -1.74
CA MET A 125 -3.26 5.22 -3.17
C MET A 125 -2.70 6.62 -3.48
N SER A 126 -1.86 7.14 -2.58
CA SER A 126 -1.31 8.50 -2.65
C SER A 126 0.06 8.56 -3.33
N GLU A 127 0.68 7.41 -3.61
CA GLU A 127 2.02 7.35 -4.21
C GLU A 127 2.00 7.41 -5.74
N ARG A 128 3.11 7.95 -6.29
CA ARG A 128 3.44 7.79 -7.71
C ARG A 128 3.89 6.37 -7.98
N LEU A 129 3.54 5.85 -9.13
CA LEU A 129 3.74 4.46 -9.50
C LEU A 129 4.90 4.32 -10.50
N PRO A 130 5.73 3.27 -10.36
CA PRO A 130 6.82 2.97 -11.28
C PRO A 130 6.39 2.29 -12.59
N SER A 131 5.13 1.88 -12.69
CA SER A 131 4.63 1.03 -13.76
C SER A 131 3.11 1.16 -13.82
N ASP A 132 2.52 0.87 -14.98
CA ASP A 132 1.07 0.66 -15.16
C ASP A 132 0.64 -0.80 -14.94
N ASP A 133 1.57 -1.69 -14.60
CA ASP A 133 1.27 -3.08 -14.28
C ASP A 133 0.79 -3.23 -12.82
N ASN A 134 -0.52 -3.41 -12.66
CA ASN A 134 -1.15 -3.70 -11.37
C ASN A 134 -0.52 -4.90 -10.64
N ALA A 135 -0.03 -5.92 -11.35
CA ALA A 135 0.61 -7.07 -10.73
C ALA A 135 1.99 -6.70 -10.16
N GLU A 136 2.77 -5.88 -10.87
CA GLU A 136 4.03 -5.37 -10.37
C GLU A 136 3.82 -4.46 -9.15
N ILE A 137 2.84 -3.55 -9.23
CA ILE A 137 2.50 -2.65 -8.13
C ILE A 137 2.04 -3.42 -6.90
N PHE A 138 1.15 -4.39 -7.07
CA PHE A 138 0.70 -5.24 -5.97
C PHE A 138 1.85 -6.09 -5.39
N PHE A 139 2.77 -6.57 -6.24
CA PHE A 139 3.93 -7.32 -5.76
C PHE A 139 4.84 -6.47 -4.85
N ARG A 140 5.06 -5.20 -5.20
CA ARG A 140 5.82 -4.25 -4.37
C ARG A 140 5.13 -4.04 -3.02
N PHE A 141 3.84 -3.71 -3.04
CA PHE A 141 3.02 -3.60 -1.83
C PHE A 141 3.09 -4.86 -0.96
N LYS A 142 2.87 -6.05 -1.56
CA LYS A 142 2.88 -7.34 -0.86
C LYS A 142 4.21 -7.60 -0.17
N LYS A 143 5.33 -7.23 -0.78
CA LYS A 143 6.66 -7.39 -0.19
C LYS A 143 6.80 -6.58 1.10
N ASP A 144 6.36 -5.32 1.10
CA ASP A 144 6.38 -4.49 2.31
C ASP A 144 5.39 -5.00 3.36
N PHE A 145 4.21 -5.46 2.94
CA PHE A 145 3.17 -5.93 3.86
C PHE A 145 3.60 -7.21 4.57
N ILE A 146 4.17 -8.17 3.83
CA ILE A 146 4.73 -9.40 4.40
C ILE A 146 5.89 -9.08 5.35
N SER A 147 6.73 -8.09 5.01
CA SER A 147 7.80 -7.65 5.90
C SER A 147 7.25 -7.16 7.24
N GLN A 148 6.12 -6.44 7.24
CA GLN A 148 5.45 -5.98 8.46
C GLN A 148 4.81 -7.15 9.22
N GLN A 149 4.12 -8.05 8.53
CA GLN A 149 3.54 -9.27 9.12
C GLN A 149 4.60 -10.13 9.82
N ASN A 150 5.78 -10.30 9.22
CA ASN A 150 6.86 -11.09 9.79
C ASN A 150 7.34 -10.54 11.14
N LEU A 151 7.27 -9.22 11.37
CA LEU A 151 7.58 -8.63 12.68
C LEU A 151 6.57 -9.08 13.75
N VAL A 152 5.30 -9.20 13.37
CA VAL A 152 4.23 -9.69 14.25
C VAL A 152 4.37 -11.20 14.47
N SER A 153 4.62 -11.98 13.41
CA SER A 153 4.81 -13.43 13.50
C SER A 153 6.01 -13.82 14.36
N ALA A 154 7.09 -13.04 14.31
CA ALA A 154 8.27 -13.24 15.16
C ALA A 154 7.98 -13.09 16.67
N LEU A 155 6.83 -12.52 17.05
CA LEU A 155 6.42 -12.48 18.46
C LEU A 155 5.99 -13.87 18.97
N LEU A 156 5.54 -14.78 18.10
CA LEU A 156 5.18 -16.15 18.53
C LEU A 156 6.37 -16.87 19.15
N GLU A 157 7.55 -16.73 18.54
CA GLU A 157 8.81 -17.33 19.01
C GLU A 157 9.25 -16.78 20.38
N GLN A 158 8.75 -15.61 20.79
CA GLN A 158 9.07 -14.99 22.08
C GLN A 158 8.07 -15.33 23.20
N VAL A 159 6.92 -15.88 22.84
CA VAL A 159 5.84 -16.22 23.78
C VAL A 159 5.78 -17.74 24.05
N GLU A 160 6.53 -18.55 23.30
CA GLU A 160 6.88 -19.94 23.60
C GLU A 160 7.79 -20.07 24.84
#